data_AF-A0A2A2M0A1-F1
#
_entry.id   AF-A0A2A2M0A1-F1
#
_cell.length_a   1.000
_cell.length_b   1.000
_cell.length_c   1.000
_cell.angle_alpha   90.00
_cell.angle_beta   90.00
_cell.angle_gamma   90.00
#
_symmetry.space_group_name_H-M   'P 1'
#
loop_
_entity.id
_entity.type
_entity.pdbx_description
1 polymer ?
#
loop_
_entity_poly.entity_id
_entity_poly.type
_entity_poly.pdbx_seq_one_letter_code
_entity_poly.pdbx_strand_id
1 'polypeptide(L)'
;MANERVQSIQMSSFGSQQTDSSSASVSVQMVRNPSTRVTPKLILGPFYYFLRFSTFDMSPAVIGPDRARPIRALAIFLAFFINLLMIARFFILLFDNSEKPFTQVWAKNNLLAFQVLYGFNSAMALISWTKTGFLDSFCERLMRCRQMRLKEHPPPNRTAGRVFLYGILFVLVGIWTTVTVSDAILYWRDVIGNHQQKTFDMVMVYGIDPIVYTFASIASAICILIYVIFNYIIANEFQIFNEELEEEAKQEKLINLDTLSSFNERHFELIQFLQFANLDLRKNNNNFINA
;
A
#
# COMPACT_ATOMS: atom_id res chain seq x y z
N MET A 1 -71.41 22.18 44.69
CA MET A 1 -70.41 21.80 45.71
C MET A 1 -69.19 22.69 45.49
N ALA A 2 -68.53 23.08 46.59
CA ALA A 2 -67.23 23.77 46.78
C ALA A 2 -66.31 24.05 45.55
N ASN A 3 -65.52 25.13 45.48
CA ASN A 3 -65.34 26.27 46.41
C ASN A 3 -64.73 27.50 45.70
N GLU A 4 -64.75 28.64 46.38
CA GLU A 4 -64.15 29.92 45.94
C GLU A 4 -62.62 29.99 46.07
N ARG A 5 -61.99 30.89 45.29
CA ARG A 5 -61.01 31.95 45.64
C ARG A 5 -59.99 32.15 44.48
N VAL A 6 -59.81 33.29 43.81
CA VAL A 6 -59.75 34.75 44.15
C VAL A 6 -58.30 35.25 44.33
N GLN A 7 -57.93 36.24 43.48
CA GLN A 7 -56.76 37.16 43.53
C GLN A 7 -55.36 36.54 43.27
N SER A 8 -54.37 37.24 42.68
CA SER A 8 -54.14 38.70 42.63
C SER A 8 -53.43 39.27 41.37
N ILE A 9 -54.04 40.29 40.75
CA ILE A 9 -53.53 41.67 40.49
C ILE A 9 -52.17 42.01 41.16
N GLN A 10 -51.19 42.77 40.62
CA GLN A 10 -51.02 43.60 39.38
C GLN A 10 -49.53 43.99 39.14
N MET A 11 -49.20 44.61 37.99
CA MET A 11 -48.09 45.59 37.73
C MET A 11 -46.61 45.15 37.97
N SER A 12 -45.55 45.73 37.38
CA SER A 12 -45.21 46.45 36.15
C SER A 12 -43.77 47.00 36.33
N SER A 13 -42.81 46.68 35.45
CA SER A 13 -41.50 47.36 35.30
C SER A 13 -40.86 46.81 34.03
N PHE A 14 -40.77 47.53 32.90
CA PHE A 14 -39.86 48.64 32.57
C PHE A 14 -38.36 48.33 32.70
N GLY A 15 -37.76 47.93 31.56
CA GLY A 15 -36.38 48.29 31.19
C GLY A 15 -35.24 47.42 31.70
N SER A 16 -34.72 46.56 30.81
CA SER A 16 -33.36 46.76 30.26
C SER A 16 -33.13 45.85 29.05
N GLN A 17 -32.67 46.43 27.94
CA GLN A 17 -31.93 45.65 26.95
C GLN A 17 -30.57 45.32 27.58
N GLN A 18 -30.28 44.04 27.80
CA GLN A 18 -28.93 43.59 28.09
C GLN A 18 -28.45 42.72 26.94
N THR A 19 -27.53 43.28 26.17
CA THR A 19 -26.83 42.62 25.07
C THR A 19 -25.84 41.61 25.63
N ASP A 20 -26.33 40.42 25.99
CA ASP A 20 -25.45 39.30 26.28
C ASP A 20 -24.92 38.74 24.96
N SER A 21 -23.79 39.31 24.52
CA SER A 21 -22.90 38.74 23.53
C SER A 21 -22.29 37.45 24.09
N SER A 22 -23.11 36.39 24.14
CA SER A 22 -22.63 35.02 24.31
C SER A 22 -21.77 34.71 23.10
N SER A 23 -20.45 34.76 23.31
CA SER A 23 -19.46 34.25 22.38
C SER A 23 -19.68 32.74 22.22
N ALA A 24 -20.52 32.38 21.25
CA ALA A 24 -20.66 31.02 20.78
C ALA A 24 -19.29 30.59 20.23
N SER A 25 -18.51 29.93 21.08
CA SER A 25 -17.35 29.15 20.65
C SER A 25 -17.90 28.06 19.74
N VAL A 26 -17.82 28.32 18.42
CA VAL A 26 -18.13 27.36 17.38
C VAL A 26 -17.05 26.28 17.45
N SER A 27 -17.25 25.37 18.40
CA SER A 27 -16.41 24.21 18.59
C SER A 27 -16.49 23.38 17.32
N VAL A 28 -15.38 23.36 16.58
CA VAL A 28 -15.23 22.59 15.37
C VAL A 28 -15.43 21.11 15.74
N GLN A 29 -16.60 20.56 15.41
CA GLN A 29 -16.86 19.15 15.59
C GLN A 29 -16.09 18.37 14.52
N MET A 30 -14.83 18.05 14.84
CA MET A 30 -14.06 17.03 14.13
C MET A 30 -14.89 15.75 14.03
N VAL A 31 -14.75 15.01 12.92
CA VAL A 31 -15.50 13.75 12.68
C VAL A 31 -15.10 12.70 13.72
N ARG A 32 -15.84 12.68 14.84
CA ARG A 32 -15.49 11.95 16.07
C ARG A 32 -15.52 10.43 15.91
N ASN A 33 -16.11 9.93 14.83
CA ASN A 33 -16.06 8.53 14.39
C ASN A 33 -16.21 8.49 12.86
N PRO A 34 -15.13 8.36 12.07
CA PRO A 34 -15.26 7.99 10.66
C PRO A 34 -15.99 6.66 10.53
N SER A 35 -17.12 6.67 9.83
CA SER A 35 -18.12 5.58 9.80
C SER A 35 -17.62 4.20 9.32
N THR A 36 -16.40 4.10 8.79
CA THR A 36 -15.79 2.84 8.33
C THR A 36 -14.36 2.70 8.84
N ARG A 37 -14.08 1.67 9.66
CA ARG A 37 -12.71 1.31 10.07
C ARG A 37 -11.91 0.87 8.83
N VAL A 38 -10.92 1.67 8.43
CA VAL A 38 -10.04 1.30 7.32
C VAL A 38 -9.16 0.12 7.73
N THR A 39 -9.16 -0.92 6.90
CA THR A 39 -8.35 -2.13 7.07
C THR A 39 -7.53 -2.39 5.81
N PRO A 40 -6.39 -3.11 5.90
CA PRO A 40 -5.58 -3.43 4.71
C PRO A 40 -6.40 -4.15 3.63
N LYS A 41 -7.32 -5.02 4.03
CA LYS A 41 -8.27 -5.72 3.14
C LYS A 41 -9.17 -4.75 2.36
N LEU A 42 -9.60 -3.64 2.96
CA LEU A 42 -10.44 -2.63 2.30
C LEU A 42 -9.64 -1.74 1.33
N ILE A 43 -8.38 -1.42 1.68
CA ILE A 43 -7.45 -0.67 0.82
C ILE A 43 -7.09 -1.51 -0.41
N LEU A 44 -6.49 -2.68 -0.19
CA LEU A 44 -5.93 -3.56 -1.22
C LEU A 44 -7.01 -4.36 -1.98
N GLY A 45 -8.21 -4.51 -1.41
CA GLY A 45 -9.30 -5.25 -2.06
C GLY A 45 -8.91 -6.70 -2.37
N PRO A 46 -9.12 -7.21 -3.61
CA PRO A 46 -8.76 -8.57 -3.96
C PRO A 46 -7.24 -8.82 -3.97
N PHE A 47 -6.41 -7.78 -4.11
CA PHE A 47 -4.95 -7.92 -4.02
C PHE A 47 -4.47 -8.30 -2.61
N TYR A 48 -5.29 -8.08 -1.58
CA TYR A 48 -5.05 -8.64 -0.25
C TYR A 48 -4.99 -10.17 -0.28
N TYR A 49 -5.81 -10.82 -1.11
CA TYR A 49 -5.74 -12.27 -1.29
C TYR A 49 -4.50 -12.67 -2.07
N PHE A 50 -4.14 -11.96 -3.14
CA PHE A 50 -2.89 -12.23 -3.87
C PHE A 50 -1.65 -12.11 -2.99
N LEU A 51 -1.57 -11.09 -2.13
CA LEU A 51 -0.51 -10.96 -1.11
C LEU A 51 -0.54 -12.15 -0.14
N ARG A 52 -1.70 -12.47 0.43
CA ARG A 52 -1.87 -13.51 1.47
C ARG A 52 -1.75 -14.95 0.97
N PHE A 53 -1.95 -15.19 -0.34
CA PHE A 53 -1.64 -16.45 -1.01
C PHE A 53 -0.23 -16.48 -1.61
N SER A 54 0.40 -15.34 -1.83
CA SER A 54 1.83 -15.30 -2.11
C SER A 54 2.61 -15.80 -0.91
N THR A 55 3.76 -16.41 -1.15
CA THR A 55 4.69 -16.87 -0.12
C THR A 55 5.35 -15.73 0.67
N PHE A 56 5.04 -14.47 0.34
CA PHE A 56 5.71 -13.28 0.86
C PHE A 56 4.98 -12.58 2.02
N ASP A 57 3.75 -13.00 2.37
CA ASP A 57 3.01 -12.44 3.52
C ASP A 57 3.47 -13.05 4.85
N MET A 58 4.18 -12.25 5.64
CA MET A 58 4.57 -12.56 7.03
C MET A 58 3.68 -11.90 8.09
N SER A 59 2.63 -11.16 7.69
CA SER A 59 1.59 -10.65 8.59
C SER A 59 0.56 -11.77 8.88
N PRO A 60 -0.51 -11.60 9.70
CA PRO A 60 -0.62 -12.27 11.00
C PRO A 60 -0.94 -13.77 10.99
N ALA A 61 -0.89 -14.46 9.85
CA ALA A 61 -0.88 -15.93 9.78
C ALA A 61 0.41 -16.57 10.35
N VAL A 62 1.42 -15.75 10.64
CA VAL A 62 2.70 -16.11 11.29
C VAL A 62 2.69 -15.79 12.81
N ILE A 63 1.84 -14.89 13.31
CA ILE A 63 1.81 -14.47 14.73
C ILE A 63 0.37 -14.46 15.31
N GLY A 64 -0.55 -15.22 14.71
CA GLY A 64 -1.86 -15.51 15.30
C GLY A 64 -1.83 -16.83 16.09
N PRO A 65 -2.58 -16.96 17.20
CA PRO A 65 -2.61 -18.21 18.00
C PRO A 65 -3.22 -19.40 17.24
N ASP A 66 -4.03 -19.15 16.21
CA ASP A 66 -4.93 -20.14 15.61
C ASP A 66 -4.36 -20.96 14.43
N ARG A 67 -3.07 -20.81 14.07
CA ARG A 67 -2.48 -21.55 12.93
C ARG A 67 -1.48 -22.62 13.38
N ALA A 68 -1.64 -23.83 12.86
CA ALA A 68 -0.76 -24.96 13.17
C ALA A 68 0.71 -24.66 12.83
N ARG A 69 1.60 -24.85 13.82
CA ARG A 69 3.06 -24.63 13.73
C ARG A 69 3.74 -25.18 12.45
N PRO A 70 3.45 -26.40 11.95
CA PRO A 70 4.13 -26.91 10.74
C PRO A 70 3.77 -26.13 9.47
N ILE A 71 2.53 -25.64 9.32
CA ILE A 71 2.10 -24.87 8.13
C ILE A 71 2.85 -23.52 8.07
N ARG A 72 3.08 -22.90 9.24
CA ARG A 72 3.91 -21.70 9.37
C ARG A 72 5.37 -21.95 8.98
N ALA A 73 5.96 -23.04 9.48
CA ALA A 73 7.34 -23.39 9.14
C ALA A 73 7.53 -23.66 7.65
N LEU A 74 6.59 -24.38 7.02
CA LEU A 74 6.59 -24.66 5.58
C LEU A 74 6.51 -23.38 4.74
N ALA A 75 5.63 -22.43 5.09
CA ALA A 75 5.50 -21.17 4.36
C ALA A 75 6.79 -20.32 4.43
N ILE A 76 7.41 -20.22 5.61
CA ILE A 76 8.67 -19.49 5.79
C ILE A 76 9.81 -20.19 5.03
N PHE A 77 9.90 -21.52 5.08
CA PHE A 77 10.90 -22.29 4.34
C PHE A 77 10.75 -22.12 2.83
N LEU A 78 9.52 -22.17 2.32
CA LEU A 78 9.22 -21.96 0.90
C LEU A 78 9.57 -20.53 0.46
N ALA A 79 9.24 -19.52 1.27
CA ALA A 79 9.61 -18.13 1.01
C ALA A 79 11.13 -17.94 0.95
N PHE A 80 11.86 -18.52 1.90
CA PHE A 80 13.33 -18.51 1.93
C PHE A 80 13.92 -19.21 0.70
N PHE A 81 13.42 -20.40 0.35
CA PHE A 81 13.90 -21.18 -0.79
C PHE A 81 13.66 -20.47 -2.12
N ILE A 82 12.49 -19.85 -2.33
CA ILE A 82 12.20 -19.07 -3.54
C ILE A 82 13.11 -17.84 -3.65
N ASN A 83 13.36 -17.13 -2.54
CA ASN A 83 14.33 -16.01 -2.53
C ASN A 83 15.77 -16.47 -2.79
N LEU A 84 16.16 -17.64 -2.26
CA LEU A 84 17.47 -18.25 -2.52
C LEU A 84 17.63 -18.63 -4.00
N LEU A 85 16.58 -19.20 -4.63
CA LEU A 85 16.57 -19.48 -6.07
C LEU A 85 16.66 -18.21 -6.92
N MET A 86 15.94 -17.14 -6.54
CA MET A 86 16.03 -15.84 -7.24
C MET A 86 17.47 -15.29 -7.17
N ILE A 87 18.07 -15.16 -5.99
CA ILE A 87 19.42 -14.60 -5.87
C ILE A 87 20.50 -15.49 -6.52
N ALA A 88 20.37 -16.82 -6.42
CA ALA A 88 21.26 -17.75 -7.12
C ALA A 88 21.13 -17.61 -8.65
N ARG A 89 19.91 -17.51 -9.19
CA ARG A 89 19.69 -17.36 -10.63
C ARG A 89 20.19 -16.01 -11.14
N PHE A 90 20.05 -14.94 -10.36
CA PHE A 90 20.67 -13.64 -10.66
C PHE A 90 22.19 -13.77 -10.84
N PHE A 91 22.90 -14.40 -9.88
CA PHE A 91 24.34 -14.60 -10.00
C PHE A 91 24.73 -15.53 -11.17
N ILE A 92 23.96 -16.58 -11.45
CA ILE A 92 24.19 -17.44 -12.62
C ILE A 92 24.10 -16.61 -13.91
N LEU A 93 23.06 -15.78 -14.08
CA LEU A 93 22.90 -14.93 -15.26
C LEU A 93 23.96 -13.82 -15.38
N LEU A 94 24.48 -13.33 -14.25
CA LEU A 94 25.50 -12.28 -14.22
C LEU A 94 26.92 -12.82 -14.52
N PHE A 95 27.23 -14.04 -14.08
CA PHE A 95 28.54 -14.68 -14.29
C PHE A 95 28.59 -15.62 -15.50
N ASP A 96 27.51 -15.73 -16.27
CA ASP A 96 27.48 -16.45 -17.54
C ASP A 96 28.26 -15.69 -18.63
N ASN A 97 29.59 -15.83 -18.57
CA ASN A 97 30.55 -15.25 -19.50
C ASN A 97 30.62 -16.00 -20.86
N SER A 98 29.64 -16.88 -21.17
CA SER A 98 29.62 -17.62 -22.43
C SER A 98 29.36 -16.72 -23.65
N GLU A 99 28.65 -15.61 -23.45
CA GLU A 99 28.18 -14.72 -24.51
C GLU A 99 29.01 -13.43 -24.63
N LYS A 100 29.22 -12.99 -25.87
CA LYS A 100 29.98 -11.75 -26.13
C LYS A 100 29.18 -10.52 -25.68
N PRO A 101 29.82 -9.49 -25.06
CA PRO A 101 29.17 -8.23 -24.74
C PRO A 101 28.49 -7.59 -25.96
N PHE A 102 27.39 -6.86 -25.71
CA PHE A 102 26.58 -6.18 -26.73
C PHE A 102 25.90 -7.10 -27.77
N THR A 103 25.88 -8.42 -27.57
CA THR A 103 25.02 -9.32 -28.34
C THR A 103 23.57 -9.26 -27.87
N GLN A 104 22.63 -9.71 -28.71
CA GLN A 104 21.22 -9.85 -28.35
C GLN A 104 21.03 -10.83 -27.17
N VAL A 105 21.83 -11.90 -27.10
CA VAL A 105 21.78 -12.88 -26.00
C VAL A 105 22.29 -12.26 -24.70
N TRP A 106 23.41 -11.52 -24.73
CA TRP A 106 23.91 -10.74 -23.59
C TRP A 106 22.85 -9.74 -23.09
N ALA A 107 22.20 -9.00 -23.99
CA ALA A 107 21.15 -8.05 -23.62
C ALA A 107 19.93 -8.74 -22.98
N LYS A 108 19.51 -9.91 -23.52
CA LYS A 108 18.45 -10.75 -22.94
C LYS A 108 18.81 -11.20 -21.53
N ASN A 109 20.01 -11.74 -21.33
CA ASN A 109 20.46 -12.25 -20.02
C ASN A 109 20.53 -11.13 -18.98
N ASN A 110 20.96 -9.92 -19.36
CA ASN A 110 20.96 -8.75 -18.47
C ASN A 110 19.54 -8.29 -18.09
N LEU A 111 18.59 -8.30 -19.04
CA LEU A 111 17.19 -7.97 -18.76
C LEU A 111 16.54 -8.97 -17.79
N LEU A 112 16.80 -10.26 -17.99
CA LEU A 112 16.34 -11.35 -17.11
C LEU A 112 16.98 -11.27 -15.72
N ALA A 113 18.30 -10.99 -15.64
CA ALA A 113 18.99 -10.76 -14.38
C ALA A 113 18.40 -9.56 -13.62
N PHE A 114 18.12 -8.45 -14.31
CA PHE A 114 17.46 -7.29 -13.72
C PHE A 114 16.06 -7.62 -13.21
N GLN A 115 15.24 -8.36 -13.97
CA GLN A 115 13.92 -8.81 -13.54
C GLN A 115 13.99 -9.63 -12.24
N VAL A 116 14.92 -10.59 -12.16
CA VAL A 116 15.08 -11.45 -10.99
C VAL A 116 15.59 -10.68 -9.77
N LEU A 117 16.56 -9.77 -9.95
CA LEU A 117 17.04 -8.89 -8.89
C LEU A 117 15.93 -7.95 -8.39
N TYR A 118 15.13 -7.38 -9.30
CA TYR A 118 14.00 -6.52 -8.94
C TYR A 118 12.89 -7.30 -8.23
N GLY A 119 12.60 -8.53 -8.67
CA GLY A 119 11.68 -9.45 -8.02
C GLY A 119 12.13 -9.86 -6.62
N PHE A 120 13.41 -10.16 -6.44
CA PHE A 120 14.01 -10.44 -5.13
C PHE A 120 13.91 -9.24 -4.17
N ASN A 121 14.33 -8.05 -4.60
CA ASN A 121 14.21 -6.84 -3.78
C ASN A 121 12.75 -6.52 -3.42
N SER A 122 11.82 -6.72 -4.37
CA SER A 122 10.38 -6.58 -4.14
C SER A 122 9.87 -7.61 -3.13
N ALA A 123 10.29 -8.86 -3.23
CA ALA A 123 9.93 -9.92 -2.28
C ALA A 123 10.44 -9.61 -0.86
N MET A 124 11.68 -9.13 -0.71
CA MET A 124 12.23 -8.72 0.57
C MET A 124 11.53 -7.48 1.15
N ALA A 125 11.11 -6.52 0.31
CA ALA A 125 10.30 -5.37 0.73
C ALA A 125 8.92 -5.81 1.24
N LEU A 126 8.22 -6.69 0.51
CA LEU A 126 6.94 -7.27 0.92
C LEU A 126 7.04 -8.06 2.22
N ILE A 127 8.08 -8.89 2.36
CA ILE A 127 8.39 -9.62 3.59
C ILE A 127 8.62 -8.66 4.76
N SER A 128 9.36 -7.57 4.55
CA SER A 128 9.59 -6.57 5.61
C SER A 128 8.29 -5.87 6.02
N TRP A 129 7.53 -5.30 5.07
CA TRP A 129 6.28 -4.60 5.36
C TRP A 129 5.23 -5.47 6.07
N THR A 130 5.17 -6.75 5.70
CA THR A 130 4.23 -7.69 6.32
C THR A 130 4.72 -8.14 7.69
N LYS A 131 6.02 -8.39 7.87
CA LYS A 131 6.63 -8.70 9.18
C LYS A 131 6.51 -7.54 10.19
N THR A 132 6.65 -6.29 9.76
CA THR A 132 6.60 -5.12 10.66
C THR A 132 5.19 -4.61 10.94
N GLY A 133 4.16 -5.16 10.29
CA GLY A 133 2.80 -4.62 10.39
C GLY A 133 2.63 -3.24 9.71
N PHE A 134 3.53 -2.87 8.79
CA PHE A 134 3.52 -1.58 8.09
C PHE A 134 2.15 -1.25 7.46
N LEU A 135 1.48 -2.26 6.88
CA LEU A 135 0.15 -2.11 6.28
C LEU A 135 -0.93 -1.68 7.30
N ASP A 136 -0.86 -2.21 8.53
CA ASP A 136 -1.79 -1.88 9.61
C ASP A 136 -1.46 -0.50 10.20
N SER A 137 -0.17 -0.20 10.43
CA SER A 137 0.28 1.14 10.85
C SER A 137 -0.05 2.24 9.83
N PHE A 138 -0.01 1.93 8.53
CA PHE A 138 -0.47 2.82 7.47
C PHE A 138 -1.97 3.08 7.55
N CYS A 139 -2.78 2.04 7.79
CA CYS A 139 -4.23 2.18 7.99
C CYS A 139 -4.55 3.03 9.23
N GLU A 140 -3.82 2.85 10.32
CA GLU A 140 -3.99 3.60 11.56
C GLU A 140 -3.66 5.10 11.40
N ARG A 141 -2.51 5.43 10.78
CA ARG A 141 -2.15 6.82 10.47
C ARG A 141 -3.16 7.48 9.52
N LEU A 142 -3.62 6.76 8.50
CA LEU A 142 -4.67 7.23 7.60
C LEU A 142 -5.99 7.52 8.33
N MET A 143 -6.38 6.66 9.28
CA MET A 143 -7.57 6.88 10.12
C MET A 143 -7.42 8.12 11.00
N ARG A 144 -6.23 8.36 11.55
CA ARG A 144 -5.92 9.56 12.35
C ARG A 144 -6.05 10.84 11.53
N CYS A 145 -5.45 10.89 10.33
CA CYS A 145 -5.61 12.03 9.41
C CYS A 145 -7.08 12.27 9.00
N ARG A 146 -7.89 11.20 8.92
CA ARG A 146 -9.32 11.30 8.59
C ARG A 146 -10.21 11.76 9.74
N GLN A 147 -9.85 11.46 10.98
CA GLN A 147 -10.54 11.98 12.17
C GLN A 147 -10.39 13.51 12.30
N MET A 148 -9.28 14.06 11.80
CA MET A 148 -9.00 15.51 11.76
C MET A 148 -9.70 16.25 10.60
N ARG A 149 -10.63 15.60 9.89
CA ARG A 149 -11.44 16.25 8.84
C ARG A 149 -12.57 17.08 9.44
N LEU A 150 -12.89 18.18 8.77
CA LEU A 150 -14.06 19.02 9.06
C LEU A 150 -15.36 18.39 8.54
N LYS A 151 -15.28 17.63 7.44
CA LYS A 151 -16.44 17.03 6.76
C LYS A 151 -16.16 15.57 6.38
N GLU A 152 -17.19 14.72 6.40
CA GLU A 152 -17.10 13.39 5.77
C GLU A 152 -17.17 13.55 4.25
N HIS A 153 -16.00 13.57 3.58
CA HIS A 153 -15.94 13.37 2.14
C HIS A 153 -16.20 11.89 1.80
N PRO A 154 -17.09 11.58 0.84
CA PRO A 154 -17.33 10.21 0.40
C PRO A 154 -16.03 9.57 -0.11
N PRO A 155 -15.87 8.24 -0.02
CA PRO A 155 -14.69 7.58 -0.58
C PRO A 155 -14.61 7.88 -2.08
N PRO A 156 -13.42 8.21 -2.63
CA PRO A 156 -13.27 8.53 -4.05
C PRO A 156 -13.80 7.39 -4.92
N ASN A 157 -14.29 7.71 -6.13
CA ASN A 157 -14.96 6.75 -7.02
C ASN A 157 -14.01 5.60 -7.42
N ARG A 158 -14.04 4.53 -6.63
CA ARG A 158 -13.00 3.49 -6.56
C ARG A 158 -12.93 2.59 -7.79
N THR A 159 -13.93 2.61 -8.66
CA THR A 159 -14.09 1.61 -9.71
C THR A 159 -13.09 1.81 -10.85
N ALA A 160 -12.99 3.03 -11.39
CA ALA A 160 -12.11 3.33 -12.53
C ALA A 160 -10.61 3.16 -12.18
N GLY A 161 -10.17 3.74 -11.04
CA GLY A 161 -8.78 3.62 -10.59
C GLY A 161 -8.36 2.18 -10.28
N ARG A 162 -9.26 1.36 -9.73
CA ARG A 162 -9.00 -0.07 -9.51
C ARG A 162 -8.90 -0.86 -10.82
N VAL A 163 -9.77 -0.60 -11.80
CA VAL A 163 -9.70 -1.22 -13.14
C VAL A 163 -8.38 -0.88 -13.83
N PHE A 164 -7.92 0.37 -13.75
CA PHE A 164 -6.60 0.76 -14.27
C PHE A 164 -5.45 0.02 -13.57
N LEU A 165 -5.49 -0.10 -12.24
CA LEU A 165 -4.52 -0.87 -11.45
C LEU A 165 -4.54 -2.39 -11.77
N TYR A 166 -5.72 -2.99 -11.99
CA TYR A 166 -5.82 -4.38 -12.48
C TYR A 166 -5.21 -4.52 -13.88
N GLY A 167 -5.44 -3.56 -14.77
CA GLY A 167 -4.85 -3.51 -16.10
C GLY A 167 -3.33 -3.46 -16.08
N ILE A 168 -2.73 -2.59 -15.25
CA ILE A 168 -1.27 -2.53 -15.07
C ILE A 168 -0.71 -3.85 -14.54
N LEU A 169 -1.35 -4.48 -13.54
CA LEU A 169 -0.89 -5.76 -13.02
C LEU A 169 -0.94 -6.86 -14.09
N PHE A 170 -2.05 -6.93 -14.85
CA PHE A 170 -2.22 -7.90 -15.93
C PHE A 170 -1.19 -7.70 -17.05
N VAL A 171 -0.91 -6.45 -17.45
CA VAL A 171 0.11 -6.13 -18.46
C VAL A 171 1.51 -6.49 -17.97
N LEU A 172 1.88 -6.14 -16.73
CA LEU A 172 3.20 -6.46 -16.18
C LEU A 172 3.42 -7.98 -16.09
N VAL A 173 2.47 -8.72 -15.49
CA VAL A 173 2.57 -10.17 -15.40
C VAL A 173 2.54 -10.81 -16.79
N GLY A 174 1.68 -10.35 -17.69
CA GLY A 174 1.55 -10.87 -19.06
C GLY A 174 2.79 -10.65 -19.92
N ILE A 175 3.47 -9.50 -19.82
CA ILE A 175 4.75 -9.25 -20.49
C ILE A 175 5.79 -10.30 -20.04
N TRP A 176 5.94 -10.49 -18.73
CA TRP A 176 6.91 -11.44 -18.21
C TRP A 176 6.55 -12.90 -18.52
N THR A 177 5.28 -13.28 -18.48
CA THR A 177 4.82 -14.60 -18.95
C THR A 177 5.10 -14.80 -20.44
N THR A 178 4.98 -13.76 -21.26
CA THR A 178 5.34 -13.83 -22.68
C THR A 178 6.83 -14.05 -22.87
N VAL A 179 7.67 -13.30 -22.13
CA VAL A 179 9.14 -13.46 -22.19
C VAL A 179 9.57 -14.88 -21.80
N THR A 180 9.04 -15.44 -20.72
CA THR A 180 9.42 -16.80 -20.26
C THR A 180 8.94 -17.89 -21.21
N VAL A 181 7.72 -17.77 -21.74
CA VAL A 181 7.19 -18.70 -22.75
C VAL A 181 7.99 -18.60 -24.05
N SER A 182 8.36 -17.40 -24.50
CA SER A 182 9.21 -17.21 -25.67
C SER A 182 10.59 -17.86 -25.50
N ASP A 183 11.21 -17.73 -24.33
CA ASP A 183 12.54 -18.32 -24.08
C ASP A 183 12.48 -19.86 -24.06
N ALA A 184 11.44 -20.44 -23.45
CA ALA A 184 11.20 -21.87 -23.46
C ALA A 184 10.94 -22.42 -24.88
N ILE A 185 10.25 -21.66 -25.75
CA ILE A 185 10.03 -22.03 -27.16
C ILE A 185 11.33 -21.97 -27.97
N LEU A 186 12.17 -20.95 -27.76
CA LEU A 186 13.47 -20.83 -28.42
C LEU A 186 14.41 -21.97 -28.01
N TYR A 187 14.45 -22.33 -26.72
CA TYR A 187 15.21 -23.48 -26.24
C TYR A 187 14.71 -24.80 -26.86
N TRP A 188 13.39 -25.01 -26.95
CA TRP A 188 12.79 -26.16 -27.65
C TRP A 188 13.27 -26.28 -29.11
N ARG A 189 13.27 -25.17 -29.85
CA ARG A 189 13.73 -25.12 -31.25
C ARG A 189 15.19 -25.54 -31.37
N ASP A 190 16.05 -25.02 -30.50
CA ASP A 190 17.49 -25.23 -30.58
C ASP A 190 17.89 -26.66 -30.13
N VAL A 191 17.17 -27.25 -29.16
CA VAL A 191 17.32 -28.67 -28.77
C VAL A 191 16.93 -29.61 -29.91
N ILE A 192 15.79 -29.37 -30.57
CA ILE A 192 15.36 -30.18 -31.72
C ILE A 192 16.38 -30.07 -32.86
N GLY A 193 16.84 -28.85 -33.17
CA GLY A 193 17.77 -28.59 -34.27
C GLY A 193 19.18 -29.15 -34.10
N ASN A 194 19.76 -29.06 -32.89
CA ASN A 194 21.17 -29.38 -32.67
C ASN A 194 21.44 -30.72 -31.97
N HIS A 195 20.41 -31.43 -31.48
CA HIS A 195 20.50 -32.74 -30.80
C HIS A 195 21.43 -32.78 -29.56
N GLN A 196 21.97 -31.65 -29.09
CA GLN A 196 22.78 -31.57 -27.87
C GLN A 196 21.89 -31.27 -26.66
N GLN A 197 21.51 -32.33 -25.95
CA GLN A 197 20.75 -32.21 -24.71
C GLN A 197 21.70 -32.22 -23.50
N LYS A 198 21.93 -31.04 -22.90
CA LYS A 198 22.53 -30.93 -21.57
C LYS A 198 21.41 -31.01 -20.53
N THR A 199 21.41 -32.06 -19.72
CA THR A 199 20.36 -32.33 -18.72
C THR A 199 20.18 -31.18 -17.73
N PHE A 200 21.27 -30.46 -17.40
CA PHE A 200 21.25 -29.30 -16.51
C PHE A 200 20.46 -28.12 -17.11
N ASP A 201 20.71 -27.79 -18.37
CA ASP A 201 20.04 -26.68 -19.06
C ASP A 201 18.54 -26.94 -19.19
N MET A 202 18.15 -28.21 -19.40
CA MET A 202 16.75 -28.62 -19.44
C MET A 202 16.05 -28.44 -18.07
N VAL A 203 16.72 -28.76 -16.97
CA VAL A 203 16.19 -28.54 -15.60
C VAL A 203 16.10 -27.05 -15.27
N MET A 204 17.04 -26.24 -15.75
CA MET A 204 16.97 -24.78 -15.60
C MET A 204 15.77 -24.20 -16.36
N VAL A 205 15.66 -24.47 -17.68
CA VAL A 205 14.66 -23.84 -18.56
C VAL A 205 13.22 -24.29 -18.27
N TYR A 206 12.99 -25.57 -17.93
CA TYR A 206 11.62 -26.07 -17.68
C TYR A 206 11.25 -26.21 -16.20
N GLY A 207 12.25 -26.27 -15.30
CA GLY A 207 12.03 -26.44 -13.87
C GLY A 207 12.17 -25.13 -13.10
N ILE A 208 13.39 -24.59 -13.07
CA ILE A 208 13.75 -23.48 -12.18
C ILE A 208 13.25 -22.13 -12.73
N ASP A 209 13.48 -21.85 -14.01
CA ASP A 209 13.17 -20.56 -14.63
C ASP A 209 11.68 -20.19 -14.58
N PRO A 210 10.72 -21.08 -14.94
CA PRO A 210 9.30 -20.75 -14.87
C PRO A 210 8.86 -20.40 -13.45
N ILE A 211 9.44 -21.05 -12.42
CA ILE A 211 9.18 -20.75 -11.02
C ILE A 211 9.79 -19.38 -10.65
N VAL A 212 11.09 -19.20 -10.87
CA VAL A 212 11.84 -18.00 -10.51
C VAL A 212 11.22 -16.75 -11.14
N TYR A 213 11.00 -16.75 -12.45
CA TYR A 213 10.44 -15.58 -13.14
C TYR A 213 8.97 -15.32 -12.76
N THR A 214 8.15 -16.35 -12.57
CA THR A 214 6.75 -16.17 -12.13
C THR A 214 6.69 -15.52 -10.74
N PHE A 215 7.48 -16.03 -9.77
CA PHE A 215 7.51 -15.45 -8.43
C PHE A 215 8.12 -14.04 -8.41
N ALA A 216 9.18 -13.78 -9.21
CA ALA A 216 9.75 -12.45 -9.38
C ALA A 216 8.72 -11.44 -9.94
N SER A 217 7.94 -11.84 -10.94
CA SER A 217 6.90 -11.01 -11.55
C SER A 217 5.70 -10.78 -10.64
N ILE A 218 5.28 -11.79 -9.85
CA ILE A 218 4.24 -11.62 -8.84
C ILE A 218 4.70 -10.67 -7.73
N ALA A 219 5.91 -10.86 -7.19
CA ALA A 219 6.46 -10.03 -6.12
C ALA A 219 6.60 -8.56 -6.56
N SER A 220 7.20 -8.32 -7.73
CA SER A 220 7.35 -6.97 -8.27
C SER A 220 6.01 -6.30 -8.58
N ALA A 221 5.06 -7.00 -9.19
CA ALA A 221 3.75 -6.43 -9.50
C ALA A 221 2.94 -6.08 -8.23
N ILE A 222 2.96 -6.93 -7.19
CA ILE A 222 2.33 -6.63 -5.90
C ILE A 222 3.02 -5.45 -5.19
N CYS A 223 4.35 -5.39 -5.22
CA CYS A 223 5.14 -4.31 -4.61
C CYS A 223 4.84 -2.94 -5.25
N ILE A 224 4.87 -2.86 -6.59
CA ILE A 224 4.49 -1.65 -7.35
C ILE A 224 3.05 -1.23 -7.02
N LEU A 225 2.13 -2.20 -7.00
CA LEU A 225 0.72 -1.94 -6.72
C LEU A 225 0.50 -1.32 -5.33
N ILE A 226 1.12 -1.88 -4.27
CA ILE A 226 1.05 -1.32 -2.92
C ILE A 226 1.57 0.12 -2.91
N TYR A 227 2.74 0.35 -3.52
CA TYR A 227 3.33 1.69 -3.61
C TYR A 227 2.43 2.71 -4.32
N VAL A 228 1.83 2.35 -5.47
CA VAL A 228 0.93 3.24 -6.21
C VAL A 228 -0.35 3.51 -5.43
N ILE A 229 -0.96 2.49 -4.82
CA ILE A 229 -2.18 2.66 -4.00
C ILE A 229 -1.90 3.59 -2.81
N PHE A 230 -0.74 3.45 -2.15
CA PHE A 230 -0.40 4.25 -0.97
C PHE A 230 -0.17 5.71 -1.34
N ASN A 231 0.60 5.99 -2.40
CA ASN A 231 0.81 7.35 -2.89
C ASN A 231 -0.49 7.99 -3.41
N TYR A 232 -1.35 7.23 -4.11
CA TYR A 232 -2.66 7.72 -4.54
C TYR A 232 -3.56 8.10 -3.36
N ILE A 233 -3.59 7.29 -2.29
CA ILE A 233 -4.35 7.60 -1.08
C ILE A 233 -3.81 8.87 -0.43
N ILE A 234 -2.49 9.00 -0.25
CA ILE A 234 -1.88 10.19 0.35
C ILE A 234 -2.19 11.44 -0.47
N ALA A 235 -2.00 11.39 -1.79
CA ALA A 235 -2.30 12.50 -2.70
C ALA A 235 -3.78 12.93 -2.60
N ASN A 236 -4.70 11.97 -2.50
CA ASN A 236 -6.13 12.25 -2.30
C ASN A 236 -6.43 12.88 -0.92
N GLU A 237 -5.72 12.51 0.15
CA GLU A 237 -5.87 13.17 1.46
C GLU A 237 -5.33 14.62 1.43
N PHE A 238 -4.23 14.89 0.71
CA PHE A 238 -3.73 16.25 0.47
C PHE A 238 -4.69 17.10 -0.37
N GLN A 239 -5.28 16.53 -1.42
CA GLN A 239 -6.27 17.24 -2.24
C GLN A 239 -7.48 17.64 -1.38
N ILE A 240 -8.04 16.72 -0.61
CA ILE A 240 -9.17 17.01 0.30
C ILE A 240 -8.79 18.06 1.35
N PHE A 241 -7.56 18.01 1.89
CA PHE A 241 -7.07 19.05 2.81
C PHE A 241 -7.02 20.44 2.16
N ASN A 242 -6.53 20.52 0.91
CA ASN A 242 -6.47 21.79 0.17
C ASN A 242 -7.87 22.31 -0.17
N GLU A 243 -8.81 21.44 -0.56
CA GLU A 243 -10.21 21.78 -0.81
C GLU A 243 -10.90 22.32 0.47
N GLU A 244 -10.76 21.63 1.61
CA GLU A 244 -11.27 22.09 2.91
C GLU A 244 -10.65 23.43 3.33
N LEU A 245 -9.35 23.63 3.11
CA LEU A 245 -8.64 24.88 3.43
C LEU A 245 -9.11 26.05 2.55
N GLU A 246 -9.33 25.82 1.25
CA GLU A 246 -9.83 26.83 0.32
C GLU A 246 -11.29 27.22 0.62
N GLU A 247 -12.13 26.27 1.01
CA GLU A 247 -13.51 26.54 1.44
C GLU A 247 -13.57 27.39 2.73
N GLU A 248 -12.77 27.05 3.74
CA GLU A 248 -12.76 27.78 5.02
C GLU A 248 -12.05 29.15 4.90
N ALA A 249 -11.09 29.29 3.99
CA ALA A 249 -10.50 30.58 3.62
C ALA A 249 -11.55 31.52 3.00
N LYS A 250 -12.37 31.03 2.06
CA LYS A 250 -13.46 31.79 1.43
C LYS A 250 -14.58 32.18 2.40
N GLN A 251 -14.66 31.53 3.57
CA GLN A 251 -15.64 31.81 4.61
C GLN A 251 -15.07 32.68 5.76
N GLU A 252 -13.84 33.19 5.62
CA GLU A 252 -13.10 33.99 6.63
C GLU A 252 -12.91 33.31 8.01
N LYS A 253 -13.27 32.03 8.15
CA LYS A 253 -13.20 31.26 9.40
C LYS A 253 -11.77 30.94 9.85
N LEU A 254 -10.79 31.09 8.95
CA LEU A 254 -9.35 30.98 9.28
C LEU A 254 -8.83 32.08 10.20
N ILE A 255 -9.61 33.16 10.43
CA ILE A 255 -9.29 34.18 11.43
C ILE A 255 -9.40 33.62 12.86
N ASN A 256 -10.21 32.56 13.07
CA ASN A 256 -10.27 31.87 14.36
C ASN A 256 -9.01 31.03 14.58
N LEU A 257 -8.30 31.32 15.68
CA LEU A 257 -7.06 30.65 16.08
C LEU A 257 -7.25 29.14 16.25
N ASP A 258 -8.42 28.69 16.74
CA ASP A 258 -8.73 27.27 16.94
C ASP A 258 -8.81 26.53 15.60
N THR A 259 -9.49 27.12 14.62
CA THR A 259 -9.59 26.58 13.25
C THR A 259 -8.21 26.51 12.59
N LEU A 260 -7.42 27.58 12.71
CA LEU A 260 -6.07 27.64 12.15
C LEU A 260 -5.12 26.62 12.80
N SER A 261 -5.20 26.42 14.12
CA SER A 261 -4.42 25.40 14.84
C SER A 261 -4.77 24.00 14.36
N SER A 262 -6.06 23.69 14.22
CA SER A 262 -6.53 22.40 13.71
C SER A 262 -6.05 22.11 12.28
N PHE A 263 -6.00 23.11 11.39
CA PHE A 263 -5.42 22.95 10.06
C PHE A 263 -3.91 22.71 10.10
N ASN A 264 -3.18 23.42 10.96
CA ASN A 264 -1.73 23.27 11.12
C ASN A 264 -1.35 21.88 11.68
N GLU A 265 -2.08 21.39 12.68
CA GLU A 265 -1.92 20.03 13.23
C GLU A 265 -2.15 18.95 12.16
N ARG A 266 -3.24 19.07 11.38
CA ARG A 266 -3.53 18.13 10.29
C ARG A 266 -2.48 18.19 9.18
N HIS A 267 -1.98 19.38 8.83
CA HIS A 267 -0.92 19.54 7.84
C HIS A 267 0.38 18.85 8.30
N PHE A 268 0.75 19.02 9.57
CA PHE A 268 1.90 18.35 10.18
C PHE A 268 1.75 16.83 10.19
N GLU A 269 0.58 16.30 10.56
CA GLU A 269 0.30 14.85 10.51
C GLU A 269 0.28 14.30 9.07
N LEU A 270 -0.21 15.06 8.08
CA LEU A 270 -0.13 14.68 6.66
C LEU A 270 1.31 14.63 6.15
N ILE A 271 2.16 15.60 6.53
CA ILE A 271 3.60 15.56 6.24
C ILE A 271 4.26 14.35 6.93
N GLN A 272 3.95 14.08 8.20
CA GLN A 272 4.45 12.89 8.88
C GLN A 272 3.97 11.58 8.24
N PHE A 273 2.75 11.54 7.70
CA PHE A 273 2.19 10.37 7.04
C PHE A 273 2.87 10.13 5.68
N LEU A 274 3.09 11.18 4.88
CA LEU A 274 3.88 11.12 3.65
C LEU A 274 5.33 10.71 3.94
N GLN A 275 5.94 11.27 5.00
CA GLN A 275 7.27 10.90 5.45
C GLN A 275 7.31 9.45 5.91
N PHE A 276 6.35 8.96 6.70
CA PHE A 276 6.28 7.55 7.11
C PHE A 276 6.21 6.64 5.88
N ALA A 277 5.30 6.92 4.95
CA ALA A 277 5.12 6.13 3.74
C ALA A 277 6.35 6.10 2.82
N ASN A 278 7.21 7.14 2.82
CA ASN A 278 8.42 7.20 2.00
C ASN A 278 9.73 6.88 2.76
N LEU A 279 9.75 7.05 4.09
CA LEU A 279 10.94 6.79 4.92
C LEU A 279 11.00 5.35 5.43
N ASP A 280 9.90 4.61 5.58
CA ASP A 280 9.97 3.16 5.81
C ASP A 280 10.39 2.42 4.52
N LEU A 281 10.06 2.95 3.34
CA LEU A 281 10.68 2.53 2.07
C LEU A 281 12.19 2.78 2.08
N ARG A 282 12.65 3.89 2.66
CA ARG A 282 14.07 4.25 2.76
C ARG A 282 14.83 3.47 3.85
N LYS A 283 14.22 3.24 5.02
CA LYS A 283 14.83 2.52 6.16
C LYS A 283 15.02 1.04 5.88
N ASN A 284 14.10 0.41 5.14
CA ASN A 284 14.28 -0.98 4.69
C ASN A 284 15.53 -1.16 3.81
N ASN A 285 15.95 -0.12 3.08
CA ASN A 285 17.21 -0.13 2.33
C ASN A 285 18.44 -0.04 3.25
N ASN A 286 18.41 0.79 4.29
CA ASN A 286 19.56 1.00 5.18
C ASN A 286 19.83 -0.19 6.12
N ASN A 287 18.79 -0.90 6.57
CA ASN A 287 18.94 -2.10 7.39
C ASN A 287 19.51 -3.29 6.59
N PHE A 288 19.51 -3.22 5.26
CA PHE A 288 20.06 -4.22 4.36
C PHE A 288 21.53 -3.99 3.98
N ILE A 289 22.07 -2.80 4.27
CA ILE A 289 23.48 -2.43 4.00
C ILE A 289 24.36 -2.71 5.24
N ASN A 290 23.75 -2.83 6.42
CA ASN A 290 24.41 -2.99 7.71
C ASN A 290 24.21 -4.39 8.35
N ALA A 291 23.80 -5.39 7.56
CA ALA A 291 23.53 -6.77 7.98
C ALA A 291 24.14 -7.77 6.99
#